data_AF-A0A847M958-F1
#
_entry.id   AF-A0A847M958-F1
#
_cell.length_a   1.000
_cell.length_b   1.000
_cell.length_c   1.000
_cell.angle_alpha   90.00
_cell.angle_beta   90.00
_cell.angle_gamma   90.00
#
_symmetry.space_group_name_H-M   'P 1'
#
loop_
_entity.id
_entity.type
_entity.pdbx_description
1 polymer ?
#
loop_
_entity_poly.entity_id
_entity_poly.type
_entity_poly.pdbx_seq_one_letter_code
_entity_poly.pdbx_strand_id
1 'polypeptide(L)'
;MSASQIRLLTALVLMAGACAVLMSGCARGGEDQPSVVPDRVLDFVIRFAGNIMDSSYYFVAIDADGDQGLTGPVPIAAGPRWENGWGTGSFTHYVEYHQGRYDVYRADLRAVLTAPAGGITSASGVPQTTDAGTHKLTVESLQLGTITVGSAGMIQGAANNAFQSAGQIGIATDASGSIVAGSVTYTAAEDGGRALSAAEQAQVDMLNAGGMALQADSLSALGVELQLAAPTAGIQTLTIGPTIAQVNNAFTSMSTNQTTVSTATVRANSATSTDTPPIAGVAITCGDLVTGHSAIVELRRDVTATLLGPPYDYQLPLGGNTLRFTLDVAQITTTVDNLSINIITTTELIFDPNVTLPGQNVYDGLGLLGNRYINLRLNEFRTIRNTDGIFEREESGDPTLEGPATKEQKDSVDIVDWEITLRRLR
;
A
#
# COMPACT_ATOMS: atom_id res chain seq x y z
N MET A 1 24.07 70.79 12.97
CA MET A 1 22.70 70.70 12.40
C MET A 1 21.76 71.47 13.30
N SER A 2 20.96 72.38 12.73
CA SER A 2 19.96 73.12 13.51
C SER A 2 18.80 72.19 13.91
N ALA A 3 18.09 72.52 14.99
CA ALA A 3 16.94 71.74 15.47
C ALA A 3 15.83 71.58 14.41
N SER A 4 15.76 72.44 13.38
CA SER A 4 14.84 72.29 12.26
C SER A 4 15.29 71.24 11.23
N GLN A 5 16.60 71.04 11.06
CA GLN A 5 17.15 70.01 10.16
C GLN A 5 16.95 68.59 10.71
N ILE A 6 16.96 68.43 12.04
CA ILE A 6 16.71 67.14 12.69
C ILE A 6 15.25 66.72 12.53
N ARG A 7 14.29 67.65 12.72
CA ARG A 7 12.84 67.35 12.57
C ARG A 7 12.43 67.01 11.13
N LEU A 8 13.09 67.61 10.14
CA LEU A 8 12.81 67.31 8.72
C LEU A 8 13.34 65.91 8.33
N LEU A 9 14.50 65.49 8.86
CA LEU A 9 15.02 64.13 8.64
C LEU A 9 14.18 63.05 9.36
N THR A 10 13.67 63.31 10.57
CA THR A 10 12.84 62.33 11.28
C THR A 10 11.49 62.12 10.58
N ALA A 11 10.89 63.18 10.02
CA ALA A 11 9.64 63.09 9.27
C ALA A 11 9.80 62.34 7.93
N LEU A 12 10.95 62.49 7.25
CA LEU A 12 11.22 61.77 6.00
C LEU A 12 11.47 60.26 6.21
N VAL A 13 12.12 59.89 7.31
CA VAL A 13 12.37 58.48 7.67
C VAL A 13 11.08 57.76 8.13
N LEU A 14 10.17 58.46 8.82
CA LEU A 14 8.85 57.92 9.19
C LEU A 14 7.91 57.75 7.99
N MET A 15 8.00 58.62 6.97
CA MET A 15 7.21 58.48 5.74
C MET A 15 7.76 57.39 4.80
N ALA A 16 9.08 57.20 4.76
CA ALA A 16 9.71 56.11 4.01
C ALA A 16 9.46 54.73 4.65
N GLY A 17 9.38 54.64 5.98
CA GLY A 17 9.00 53.41 6.68
C GLY A 17 7.53 53.02 6.50
N ALA A 18 6.61 53.99 6.43
CA ALA A 18 5.19 53.72 6.25
C ALA A 18 4.81 53.28 4.82
N CYS A 19 5.57 53.69 3.79
CA CYS A 19 5.35 53.21 2.42
C CYS A 19 5.90 51.80 2.16
N ALA A 20 6.87 51.32 2.94
CA ALA A 20 7.41 49.97 2.79
C ALA A 20 6.48 48.87 3.34
N VAL A 21 5.53 49.21 4.23
CA VAL A 21 4.58 48.24 4.83
C VAL A 21 3.35 48.01 3.93
N LEU A 22 3.12 48.84 2.92
CA LEU A 22 1.99 48.68 1.98
C LEU A 22 2.34 47.93 0.68
N MET A 23 3.58 47.41 0.58
CA MET A 23 4.02 46.55 -0.53
C MET A 23 4.43 45.14 -0.06
N SER A 24 3.90 44.67 1.08
CA SER A 24 3.86 43.23 1.35
C SER A 24 2.81 42.61 0.44
N GLY A 25 3.16 42.37 -0.82
CA GLY A 25 2.38 41.51 -1.68
C GLY A 25 2.19 40.18 -0.96
N CYS A 26 0.94 39.77 -0.75
CA CYS A 26 0.62 38.39 -0.42
C CYS A 26 1.29 37.54 -1.48
N ALA A 27 2.27 36.72 -1.11
CA ALA A 27 2.88 35.79 -2.06
C ALA A 27 1.81 34.78 -2.46
N ARG A 28 1.19 35.03 -3.61
CA ARG A 28 0.27 34.13 -4.29
C ARG A 28 1.12 33.27 -5.24
N GLY A 29 1.11 31.96 -5.05
CA GLY A 29 1.73 31.03 -6.00
C GLY A 29 0.68 30.38 -6.89
N GLY A 30 1.10 29.99 -8.11
CA GLY A 30 0.23 29.35 -9.12
C GLY A 30 0.26 29.98 -10.52
N GLU A 31 1.02 31.07 -10.73
CA GLU A 31 0.97 31.85 -11.98
C GLU A 31 1.68 31.21 -13.20
N ASP A 32 2.52 30.18 -13.01
CA ASP A 32 3.35 29.58 -14.07
C ASP A 32 2.74 28.34 -14.77
N GLN A 33 1.53 27.91 -14.41
CA GLN A 33 0.83 26.81 -15.07
C GLN A 33 -0.06 27.35 -16.21
N PRO A 34 -0.11 26.71 -17.40
CA PRO A 34 -1.05 27.11 -18.45
C PRO A 34 -2.47 27.13 -17.89
N SER A 35 -3.18 28.24 -18.12
CA SER A 35 -4.51 28.57 -17.59
C SER A 35 -5.59 27.57 -18.00
N VAL A 36 -5.55 26.38 -17.43
CA VAL A 36 -6.70 25.49 -17.36
C VAL A 36 -7.48 25.94 -16.13
N VAL A 37 -8.53 26.72 -16.34
CA VAL A 37 -9.48 27.03 -15.27
C VAL A 37 -10.16 25.72 -14.88
N PRO A 38 -10.04 25.25 -13.63
CA PRO A 38 -10.69 24.02 -13.17
C PRO A 38 -12.20 24.10 -13.32
N ASP A 39 -12.86 22.95 -13.49
CA ASP A 39 -14.33 22.90 -13.47
C ASP A 39 -14.86 22.98 -12.03
N ARG A 40 -14.18 22.28 -11.10
CA ARG A 40 -14.51 22.19 -9.67
C ARG A 40 -13.26 22.38 -8.84
N VAL A 41 -13.41 23.07 -7.72
CA VAL A 41 -12.32 23.27 -6.77
C VAL A 41 -12.75 23.04 -5.32
N LEU A 42 -11.78 22.69 -4.49
CA LEU A 42 -11.89 22.61 -3.05
C LEU A 42 -11.10 23.74 -2.41
N ASP A 43 -11.77 24.66 -1.74
CA ASP A 43 -11.11 25.67 -0.91
C ASP A 43 -10.99 25.17 0.52
N PHE A 44 -9.81 25.31 1.09
CA PHE A 44 -9.51 24.98 2.48
C PHE A 44 -9.15 26.23 3.26
N VAL A 45 -9.73 26.34 4.45
CA VAL A 45 -9.34 27.33 5.47
C VAL A 45 -9.21 26.57 6.79
N ILE A 46 -8.01 26.53 7.35
CA ILE A 46 -7.71 25.76 8.56
C ILE A 46 -7.04 26.69 9.56
N ARG A 47 -7.53 26.74 10.80
CA ARG A 47 -7.01 27.60 11.87
C ARG A 47 -6.44 26.76 13.00
N PHE A 48 -5.33 27.25 13.55
CA PHE A 48 -4.60 26.61 14.63
C PHE A 48 -4.60 27.48 15.90
N ALA A 49 -4.39 26.86 17.05
CA ALA A 49 -4.33 27.56 18.35
C ALA A 49 -3.17 28.57 18.41
N GLY A 50 -2.07 28.27 17.72
CA GLY A 50 -0.86 29.07 17.62
C GLY A 50 -0.47 29.40 16.18
N ASN A 51 0.58 30.19 16.02
CA ASN A 51 1.09 30.55 14.69
C ASN A 51 1.63 29.33 13.96
N ILE A 52 1.45 29.27 12.64
CA ILE A 52 2.05 28.24 11.79
C ILE A 52 3.56 28.29 11.91
N MET A 53 4.18 27.13 12.12
CA MET A 53 5.63 26.97 12.14
C MET A 53 6.10 26.22 10.90
N ASP A 54 6.97 26.84 10.10
CA ASP A 54 7.49 26.21 8.87
C ASP A 54 8.29 24.92 9.13
N SER A 55 8.72 24.68 10.37
CA SER A 55 9.38 23.43 10.79
C SER A 55 8.42 22.28 11.10
N SER A 56 7.13 22.56 11.34
CA SER A 56 6.10 21.54 11.55
C SER A 56 5.56 21.02 10.21
N TYR A 57 4.79 19.94 10.27
CA TYR A 57 4.16 19.33 9.10
C TYR A 57 2.64 19.45 9.17
N TYR A 58 2.05 19.89 8.07
CA TYR A 58 0.62 20.09 7.95
C TYR A 58 0.11 19.38 6.72
N PHE A 59 -0.71 18.36 6.93
CA PHE A 59 -1.24 17.52 5.86
C PHE A 59 -2.75 17.70 5.73
N VAL A 60 -3.23 17.73 4.50
CA VAL A 60 -4.63 17.46 4.18
C VAL A 60 -4.67 16.19 3.37
N ALA A 61 -4.99 15.08 4.02
CA ALA A 61 -5.04 13.76 3.44
C ALA A 61 -6.41 13.52 2.80
N ILE A 62 -6.38 13.01 1.57
CA ILE A 62 -7.56 12.85 0.73
C ILE A 62 -7.63 11.41 0.25
N ASP A 63 -8.71 10.75 0.60
CA ASP A 63 -9.13 9.51 -0.01
C ASP A 63 -10.05 9.78 -1.20
N ALA A 64 -9.76 9.09 -2.30
CA ALA A 64 -10.44 9.27 -3.58
C ALA A 64 -10.65 7.91 -4.27
N ASP A 65 -10.84 6.86 -3.48
CA ASP A 65 -11.04 5.48 -3.95
C ASP A 65 -12.50 5.18 -4.34
N GLY A 66 -13.43 6.05 -3.95
CA GLY A 66 -14.85 5.94 -4.30
C GLY A 66 -15.68 5.07 -3.34
N ASP A 67 -15.15 4.67 -2.19
CA ASP A 67 -15.78 3.71 -1.28
C ASP A 67 -17.00 4.25 -0.49
N GLN A 68 -17.34 5.53 -0.67
CA GLN A 68 -18.41 6.24 0.06
C GLN A 68 -18.09 6.55 1.52
N GLY A 69 -16.81 6.68 1.84
CA GLY A 69 -16.32 7.00 3.18
C GLY A 69 -16.45 5.83 4.13
N LEU A 70 -16.32 4.60 3.63
CA LEU A 70 -16.25 3.40 4.45
C LEU A 70 -14.90 3.34 5.18
N THR A 71 -13.86 3.82 4.52
CA THR A 71 -12.52 4.02 5.07
C THR A 71 -12.07 5.46 4.82
N GLY A 72 -10.94 5.84 5.42
CA GLY A 72 -10.41 7.18 5.26
C GLY A 72 -9.06 7.39 5.95
N PRO A 73 -8.50 8.59 5.80
CA PRO A 73 -7.18 8.89 6.33
C PRO A 73 -7.25 9.11 7.85
N VAL A 74 -6.24 8.58 8.55
CA VAL A 74 -6.07 8.76 9.99
C VAL A 74 -4.60 8.99 10.32
N PRO A 75 -4.27 9.72 11.41
CA PRO A 75 -2.90 9.90 11.83
C PRO A 75 -2.29 8.59 12.34
N ILE A 76 -0.97 8.47 12.23
CA ILE A 76 -0.24 7.42 12.93
C ILE A 76 -0.02 7.87 14.37
N ALA A 77 -0.85 7.33 15.26
CA ALA A 77 -0.79 7.66 16.68
C ALA A 77 0.45 7.06 17.36
N ALA A 78 0.84 5.85 17.00
CA ALA A 78 1.87 5.09 17.69
C ALA A 78 2.60 4.10 16.78
N GLY A 79 3.85 3.81 17.13
CA GLY A 79 4.64 2.77 16.49
C GLY A 79 4.30 1.35 16.95
N PRO A 80 5.14 0.36 16.62
CA PRO A 80 6.45 0.48 15.95
C PRO A 80 6.35 0.73 14.44
N ARG A 81 5.13 0.74 13.87
CA ARG A 81 4.90 0.90 12.43
C ARG A 81 4.57 2.35 12.09
N TRP A 82 5.63 3.12 11.85
CA TRP A 82 5.48 4.53 11.51
C TRP A 82 5.29 4.82 10.03
N GLU A 83 5.57 3.87 9.14
CA GLU A 83 5.33 4.01 7.70
C GLU A 83 5.92 5.31 7.11
N ASN A 84 5.08 6.25 6.65
CA ASN A 84 5.46 7.55 6.13
C ASN A 84 5.69 8.63 7.21
N GLY A 85 5.51 8.26 8.48
CA GLY A 85 5.78 9.05 9.67
C GLY A 85 4.59 9.87 10.20
N TRP A 86 3.46 9.91 9.51
CA TRP A 86 2.35 10.82 9.87
C TRP A 86 0.94 10.26 9.66
N GLY A 87 0.69 9.47 8.62
CA GLY A 87 -0.67 9.11 8.21
C GLY A 87 -0.79 7.68 7.71
N THR A 88 -1.88 7.02 8.07
CA THR A 88 -2.24 5.65 7.66
C THR A 88 -3.74 5.58 7.31
N GLY A 89 -4.30 4.38 7.25
CA GLY A 89 -5.67 4.16 6.80
C GLY A 89 -5.77 4.24 5.28
N SER A 90 -6.91 4.74 4.77
CA SER A 90 -7.14 4.90 3.32
C SER A 90 -6.98 6.34 2.87
N PHE A 91 -6.10 6.59 1.91
CA PHE A 91 -5.93 7.85 1.20
C PHE A 91 -5.11 7.63 -0.08
N THR A 92 -5.29 8.52 -1.04
CA THR A 92 -4.62 8.48 -2.35
C THR A 92 -3.76 9.69 -2.59
N HIS A 93 -4.10 10.82 -1.98
CA HIS A 93 -3.43 12.09 -2.19
C HIS A 93 -3.30 12.83 -0.87
N TYR A 94 -2.39 13.78 -0.83
CA TYR A 94 -2.34 14.75 0.24
C TYR A 94 -1.77 16.07 -0.22
N VAL A 95 -2.17 17.14 0.46
CA VAL A 95 -1.47 18.43 0.41
C VAL A 95 -0.55 18.49 1.62
N GLU A 96 0.67 18.94 1.43
CA GLU A 96 1.61 19.24 2.51
C GLU A 96 1.92 20.73 2.51
N TYR A 97 1.87 21.35 3.69
CA TYR A 97 2.61 22.57 3.98
C TYR A 97 3.79 22.25 4.89
N HIS A 98 5.00 22.51 4.42
CA HIS A 98 6.24 22.37 5.19
C HIS A 98 7.31 23.30 4.60
N GLN A 99 8.17 23.87 5.44
CA GLN A 99 9.27 24.76 5.03
C GLN A 99 8.84 25.95 4.16
N GLY A 100 7.67 26.51 4.41
CA GLY A 100 7.16 27.68 3.68
C GLY A 100 6.61 27.37 2.29
N ARG A 101 6.32 26.10 1.98
CA ARG A 101 5.84 25.67 0.66
C ARG A 101 4.59 24.80 0.78
N TYR A 102 3.70 24.93 -0.20
CA TYR A 102 2.61 23.99 -0.45
C TYR A 102 2.96 23.08 -1.62
N ASP A 103 2.73 21.78 -1.44
CA ASP A 103 2.84 20.78 -2.50
C ASP A 103 1.70 19.77 -2.40
N VAL A 104 1.26 19.28 -3.55
CA VAL A 104 0.27 18.21 -3.68
C VAL A 104 1.01 16.95 -4.10
N TYR A 105 0.71 15.85 -3.43
CA TYR A 105 1.32 14.55 -3.67
C TYR A 105 0.26 13.49 -3.93
N ARG A 106 0.63 12.51 -4.76
CA ARG A 106 -0.04 11.21 -4.79
C ARG A 106 0.73 10.25 -3.88
N ALA A 107 0.01 9.66 -2.93
CA ALA A 107 0.54 8.67 -2.01
C ALA A 107 0.56 7.29 -2.65
N ASP A 108 1.63 6.53 -2.37
CA ASP A 108 1.78 5.17 -2.85
C ASP A 108 1.71 4.17 -1.68
N LEU A 109 1.18 2.97 -1.97
CA LEU A 109 1.18 1.83 -1.04
C LEU A 109 2.19 0.79 -1.52
N ARG A 110 2.86 0.14 -0.57
CA ARG A 110 3.77 -0.97 -0.83
C ARG A 110 3.39 -2.20 -0.02
N ALA A 111 3.50 -3.36 -0.64
CA ALA A 111 3.37 -4.64 0.04
C ALA A 111 4.73 -5.05 0.63
N VAL A 112 4.76 -5.44 1.90
CA VAL A 112 5.97 -5.89 2.59
C VAL A 112 5.67 -7.21 3.29
N LEU A 113 6.39 -8.28 2.92
CA LEU A 113 6.33 -9.55 3.64
C LEU A 113 7.14 -9.44 4.93
N THR A 114 6.46 -9.49 6.08
CA THR A 114 7.10 -9.30 7.40
C THR A 114 7.24 -10.58 8.21
N ALA A 115 6.42 -11.59 7.90
CA ALA A 115 6.58 -12.94 8.44
C ALA A 115 6.42 -13.96 7.29
N PRO A 116 7.51 -14.38 6.63
CA PRO A 116 7.47 -15.45 5.63
C PRO A 116 7.14 -16.79 6.31
N ALA A 117 6.21 -17.55 5.73
CA ALA A 117 5.81 -18.86 6.22
C ALA A 117 4.98 -19.61 5.17
N GLY A 118 4.79 -20.92 5.36
CA GLY A 118 3.91 -21.73 4.52
C GLY A 118 4.36 -21.84 3.05
N GLY A 119 5.63 -21.55 2.77
CA GLY A 119 6.18 -21.50 1.41
C GLY A 119 6.07 -20.12 0.75
N ILE A 120 5.42 -19.13 1.37
CA ILE A 120 5.39 -17.75 0.86
C ILE A 120 6.70 -17.04 1.23
N THR A 121 7.44 -16.58 0.23
CA THR A 121 8.82 -16.09 0.38
C THR A 121 9.00 -14.63 0.00
N SER A 122 8.12 -14.05 -0.82
CA SER A 122 8.10 -12.61 -1.08
C SER A 122 6.71 -12.10 -1.48
N ALA A 123 6.51 -10.80 -1.35
CA ALA A 123 5.36 -10.07 -1.87
C ALA A 123 5.88 -8.79 -2.54
N SER A 124 5.47 -8.52 -3.78
CA SER A 124 5.95 -7.37 -4.56
C SER A 124 4.91 -6.88 -5.55
N GLY A 125 5.01 -5.64 -5.99
CA GLY A 125 4.04 -4.99 -6.88
C GLY A 125 3.33 -3.82 -6.22
N VAL A 126 2.35 -3.26 -6.92
CA VAL A 126 1.56 -2.10 -6.48
C VAL A 126 0.17 -2.60 -6.11
N PRO A 127 -0.23 -2.57 -4.82
CA PRO A 127 -1.55 -2.97 -4.39
C PRO A 127 -2.64 -2.17 -5.10
N GLN A 128 -3.71 -2.85 -5.55
CA GLN A 128 -4.92 -2.24 -6.10
C GLN A 128 -5.94 -1.98 -4.99
N THR A 129 -5.48 -1.36 -3.93
CA THR A 129 -6.28 -0.86 -2.82
C THR A 129 -5.60 0.41 -2.33
N THR A 130 -6.37 1.22 -1.64
CA THR A 130 -5.96 2.46 -1.00
C THR A 130 -5.87 2.31 0.50
N ASP A 131 -6.44 1.26 1.11
CA ASP A 131 -6.42 1.06 2.55
C ASP A 131 -5.14 0.34 3.01
N ALA A 132 -4.39 0.99 3.92
CA ALA A 132 -3.26 0.39 4.60
C ALA A 132 -3.73 -0.64 5.64
N GLY A 133 -2.94 -1.69 5.86
CA GLY A 133 -3.39 -2.80 6.70
C GLY A 133 -2.48 -4.01 6.71
N THR A 134 -2.95 -5.05 7.40
CA THR A 134 -2.22 -6.31 7.52
C THR A 134 -3.03 -7.46 6.93
N HIS A 135 -2.44 -8.17 5.99
CA HIS A 135 -2.94 -9.44 5.47
C HIS A 135 -2.29 -10.61 6.21
N LYS A 136 -3.11 -11.48 6.80
CA LYS A 136 -2.70 -12.81 7.24
C LYS A 136 -3.15 -13.84 6.22
N LEU A 137 -2.17 -14.43 5.53
CA LEU A 137 -2.36 -15.39 4.45
C LEU A 137 -2.15 -16.80 4.99
N THR A 138 -3.21 -17.56 5.20
CA THR A 138 -3.15 -18.95 5.70
C THR A 138 -3.35 -19.94 4.56
N VAL A 139 -2.40 -20.84 4.35
CA VAL A 139 -2.53 -21.93 3.37
C VAL A 139 -3.48 -22.98 3.94
N GLU A 140 -4.67 -23.14 3.36
CA GLU A 140 -5.71 -24.03 3.89
C GLU A 140 -5.70 -25.42 3.28
N SER A 141 -5.42 -25.51 1.98
CA SER A 141 -5.37 -26.77 1.26
C SER A 141 -4.54 -26.65 0.00
N LEU A 142 -4.06 -27.79 -0.51
CA LEU A 142 -3.30 -27.90 -1.74
C LEU A 142 -4.08 -28.76 -2.73
N GLN A 143 -4.32 -28.21 -3.92
CA GLN A 143 -4.72 -28.96 -5.09
C GLN A 143 -3.46 -29.28 -5.89
N LEU A 144 -3.00 -30.52 -5.78
CA LEU A 144 -1.81 -30.98 -6.49
C LEU A 144 -2.03 -30.97 -8.00
N GLY A 145 -0.97 -30.65 -8.74
CA GLY A 145 -0.97 -30.60 -10.19
C GLY A 145 -1.40 -31.93 -10.82
N THR A 146 -2.38 -31.88 -11.72
CA THR A 146 -2.86 -33.06 -12.46
C THR A 146 -1.77 -33.57 -13.39
N ILE A 147 -1.62 -34.90 -13.48
CA ILE A 147 -0.68 -35.52 -14.41
C ILE A 147 -1.42 -35.99 -15.65
N THR A 148 -0.88 -35.65 -16.82
CA THR A 148 -1.33 -36.16 -18.11
C THR A 148 -0.23 -37.01 -18.73
N VAL A 149 -0.60 -38.18 -19.24
CA VAL A 149 0.32 -39.10 -19.90
C VAL A 149 0.30 -38.82 -21.40
N GLY A 150 1.45 -38.43 -21.94
CA GLY A 150 1.69 -38.28 -23.36
C GLY A 150 2.17 -39.59 -23.99
N SER A 151 1.74 -39.82 -25.23
CA SER A 151 2.06 -40.99 -26.05
C SER A 151 1.56 -42.33 -25.49
N ALA A 152 1.30 -43.28 -26.39
CA ALA A 152 0.93 -44.64 -26.02
C ALA A 152 2.16 -45.40 -25.48
N GLY A 153 1.96 -46.22 -24.45
CA GLY A 153 2.98 -47.09 -23.88
C GLY A 153 2.49 -47.82 -22.63
N MET A 154 3.43 -48.23 -21.79
CA MET A 154 3.13 -48.99 -20.58
C MET A 154 2.39 -48.16 -19.51
N ILE A 155 2.64 -46.86 -19.40
CA ILE A 155 1.95 -45.98 -18.45
C ILE A 155 0.58 -45.60 -19.02
N GLN A 156 -0.50 -45.94 -18.32
CA GLN A 156 -1.88 -45.61 -18.71
C GLN A 156 -2.44 -44.42 -17.94
N GLY A 157 -1.90 -44.15 -16.75
CA GLY A 157 -2.31 -43.05 -15.89
C GLY A 157 -1.25 -42.78 -14.82
N ALA A 158 -1.37 -41.63 -14.15
CA ALA A 158 -0.53 -41.29 -13.02
C ALA A 158 -1.29 -40.38 -12.05
N ALA A 159 -1.07 -40.57 -10.75
CA ALA A 159 -1.64 -39.74 -9.70
C ALA A 159 -0.51 -38.96 -9.00
N ASN A 160 -0.75 -37.67 -8.76
CA ASN A 160 0.14 -36.83 -7.98
C ASN A 160 -0.33 -36.80 -6.52
N ASN A 161 0.43 -37.44 -5.64
CA ASN A 161 0.08 -37.59 -4.23
C ASN A 161 0.87 -36.64 -3.32
N ALA A 162 2.00 -36.07 -3.78
CA ALA A 162 2.78 -35.10 -2.99
C ALA A 162 3.66 -34.12 -3.80
N PHE A 163 3.82 -34.28 -5.11
CA PHE A 163 4.73 -33.45 -5.90
C PHE A 163 4.16 -32.05 -6.12
N GLN A 164 4.86 -31.02 -5.65
CA GLN A 164 4.42 -29.63 -5.85
C GLN A 164 5.04 -28.95 -7.07
N SER A 165 6.01 -29.59 -7.71
CA SER A 165 6.71 -29.03 -8.86
C SER A 165 6.00 -29.38 -10.18
N ALA A 166 5.61 -28.37 -10.93
CA ALA A 166 5.14 -28.52 -12.31
C ALA A 166 6.29 -28.86 -13.26
N GLY A 167 5.99 -29.50 -14.37
CA GLY A 167 7.00 -29.83 -15.37
C GLY A 167 6.70 -31.10 -16.15
N GLN A 168 7.74 -31.67 -16.73
CA GLN A 168 7.65 -32.88 -17.54
C GLN A 168 8.64 -33.94 -17.07
N ILE A 169 8.17 -35.17 -16.90
CA ILE A 169 9.00 -36.35 -16.68
C ILE A 169 8.99 -37.20 -17.96
N GLY A 170 10.14 -37.42 -18.57
CA GLY A 170 10.30 -38.36 -19.69
C GLY A 170 10.71 -39.73 -19.17
N ILE A 171 10.16 -40.82 -19.71
CA ILE A 171 10.54 -42.21 -19.38
C ILE A 171 10.48 -43.05 -20.66
N ALA A 172 11.49 -43.88 -20.91
CA ALA A 172 11.41 -44.91 -21.93
C ALA A 172 11.47 -46.32 -21.31
N THR A 173 10.65 -47.23 -21.83
CA THR A 173 10.65 -48.65 -21.48
C THR A 173 11.01 -49.51 -22.68
N ASP A 174 11.63 -50.66 -22.43
CA ASP A 174 11.84 -51.71 -23.44
C ASP A 174 10.63 -52.64 -23.57
N ALA A 175 10.72 -53.65 -24.45
CA ALA A 175 9.62 -54.60 -24.68
C ALA A 175 9.29 -55.48 -23.45
N SER A 176 10.20 -55.57 -22.48
CA SER A 176 9.99 -56.28 -21.21
C SER A 176 9.44 -55.37 -20.11
N GLY A 177 9.22 -54.08 -20.40
CA GLY A 177 8.77 -53.08 -19.43
C GLY A 177 9.89 -52.57 -18.51
N SER A 178 11.15 -52.84 -18.85
CA SER A 178 12.30 -52.33 -18.12
C SER A 178 12.65 -50.92 -18.58
N ILE A 179 13.04 -50.07 -17.64
CA ILE A 179 13.42 -48.68 -17.91
C ILE A 179 14.74 -48.67 -18.71
N VAL A 180 14.76 -47.92 -19.80
CA VAL A 180 15.94 -47.73 -20.64
C VAL A 180 16.92 -46.79 -19.95
N ALA A 181 18.19 -47.20 -19.83
CA ALA A 181 19.22 -46.39 -19.17
C ALA A 181 19.37 -45.01 -19.84
N GLY A 182 19.49 -43.96 -19.03
CA GLY A 182 19.62 -42.57 -19.47
C GLY A 182 18.37 -41.95 -20.11
N SER A 183 17.22 -42.62 -20.06
CA SER A 183 15.97 -42.12 -20.67
C SER A 183 15.09 -41.30 -19.74
N VAL A 184 15.34 -41.33 -18.44
CA VAL A 184 14.52 -40.63 -17.45
C VAL A 184 14.98 -39.18 -17.34
N THR A 185 14.09 -38.25 -17.64
CA THR A 185 14.40 -36.82 -17.60
C THR A 185 13.37 -36.09 -16.76
N TYR A 186 13.77 -35.01 -16.10
CA TYR A 186 12.86 -34.03 -15.55
C TYR A 186 13.19 -32.64 -16.09
N THR A 187 12.16 -31.91 -16.50
CA THR A 187 12.27 -30.50 -16.90
C THR A 187 11.21 -29.71 -16.18
N ALA A 188 11.64 -28.79 -15.31
CA ALA A 188 10.74 -27.91 -14.58
C ALA A 188 9.99 -26.98 -15.56
N ALA A 189 8.70 -26.75 -15.30
CA ALA A 189 7.97 -25.69 -15.99
C ALA A 189 8.46 -24.32 -15.53
N GLU A 190 8.37 -23.31 -16.40
CA GLU A 190 8.67 -21.91 -16.03
C GLU A 190 7.75 -21.42 -14.90
N ASP A 191 6.49 -21.88 -14.91
CA ASP A 191 5.48 -21.52 -13.93
C ASP A 191 5.10 -22.74 -13.08
N GLY A 192 5.42 -22.66 -11.79
CA GLY A 192 5.15 -23.70 -10.80
C GLY A 192 6.18 -24.82 -10.77
N GLY A 193 7.22 -24.77 -11.60
CA GLY A 193 8.33 -25.70 -11.56
C GLY A 193 9.47 -25.23 -10.67
N ARG A 194 10.15 -26.19 -10.05
CA ARG A 194 11.40 -26.01 -9.30
C ARG A 194 12.39 -27.11 -9.63
N ALA A 195 13.65 -26.90 -9.27
CA ALA A 195 14.63 -27.97 -9.29
C ALA A 195 14.21 -29.13 -8.35
N LEU A 196 14.59 -30.35 -8.72
CA LEU A 196 14.38 -31.52 -7.87
C LEU A 196 15.18 -31.39 -6.57
N SER A 197 14.60 -31.86 -5.47
CA SER A 197 15.32 -32.07 -4.22
C SER A 197 16.35 -33.20 -4.38
N ALA A 198 17.30 -33.31 -3.45
CA ALA A 198 18.31 -34.37 -3.51
C ALA A 198 17.70 -35.78 -3.53
N ALA A 199 16.59 -36.01 -2.80
CA ALA A 199 15.91 -37.30 -2.77
C ALA A 199 15.15 -37.59 -4.08
N GLU A 200 14.48 -36.57 -4.64
CA GLU A 200 13.80 -36.67 -5.93
C GLU A 200 14.81 -36.94 -7.06
N GLN A 201 15.94 -36.23 -7.06
CA GLN A 201 17.01 -36.42 -8.04
C GLN A 201 17.65 -37.81 -7.90
N ALA A 202 17.91 -38.28 -6.68
CA ALA A 202 18.46 -39.62 -6.47
C ALA A 202 17.54 -40.73 -7.00
N GLN A 203 16.22 -40.55 -6.94
CA GLN A 203 15.28 -41.48 -7.55
C GLN A 203 15.37 -41.44 -9.08
N VAL A 204 15.41 -40.24 -9.69
CA VAL A 204 15.61 -40.11 -11.15
C VAL A 204 16.91 -40.78 -11.59
N ASP A 205 18.00 -40.58 -10.86
CA ASP A 205 19.31 -41.17 -11.16
C ASP A 205 19.29 -42.71 -11.05
N MET A 206 18.59 -43.23 -10.03
CA MET A 206 18.41 -44.67 -9.85
C MET A 206 17.65 -45.29 -11.03
N LEU A 207 16.55 -44.67 -11.47
CA LEU A 207 15.80 -45.15 -12.64
C LEU A 207 16.64 -45.04 -13.92
N ASN A 208 17.46 -43.99 -14.03
CA ASN A 208 18.35 -43.76 -15.15
C ASN A 208 19.50 -44.77 -15.27
N ALA A 209 19.85 -45.50 -14.21
CA ALA A 209 20.77 -46.63 -14.32
C ALA A 209 20.22 -47.72 -15.27
N GLY A 210 18.90 -47.79 -15.43
CA GLY A 210 18.19 -48.67 -16.36
C GLY A 210 18.16 -50.14 -15.93
N GLY A 211 17.45 -50.96 -16.71
CA GLY A 211 17.37 -52.42 -16.50
C GLY A 211 16.43 -52.88 -15.37
N MET A 212 15.90 -51.95 -14.58
CA MET A 212 14.86 -52.23 -13.61
C MET A 212 13.48 -52.19 -14.28
N ALA A 213 12.58 -53.08 -13.87
CA ALA A 213 11.18 -53.05 -14.32
C ALA A 213 10.49 -51.78 -13.81
N LEU A 214 9.72 -51.10 -14.68
CA LEU A 214 8.86 -50.00 -14.26
C LEU A 214 7.74 -50.54 -13.35
N GLN A 215 7.59 -49.94 -12.17
CA GLN A 215 6.61 -50.30 -11.15
C GLN A 215 5.70 -49.11 -10.85
N ALA A 216 4.55 -49.38 -10.22
CA ALA A 216 3.59 -48.35 -9.82
C ALA A 216 4.21 -47.28 -8.91
N ASP A 217 5.20 -47.65 -8.09
CA ASP A 217 5.88 -46.81 -7.11
C ASP A 217 7.27 -46.32 -7.55
N SER A 218 7.63 -46.49 -8.84
CA SER A 218 8.95 -46.09 -9.35
C SER A 218 9.26 -44.59 -9.18
N LEU A 219 8.24 -43.74 -9.06
CA LEU A 219 8.36 -42.29 -8.81
C LEU A 219 7.90 -41.86 -7.40
N SER A 220 7.94 -42.79 -6.43
CA SER A 220 7.45 -42.57 -5.06
C SER A 220 8.14 -41.43 -4.28
N ALA A 221 9.43 -41.15 -4.51
CA ALA A 221 10.15 -40.03 -3.89
C ALA A 221 9.72 -38.67 -4.48
N LEU A 222 9.21 -38.65 -5.71
CA LEU A 222 8.49 -37.51 -6.26
C LEU A 222 7.04 -37.47 -5.74
N GLY A 223 6.54 -38.53 -5.11
CA GLY A 223 5.14 -38.63 -4.70
C GLY A 223 4.18 -38.87 -5.88
N VAL A 224 4.68 -39.49 -6.96
CA VAL A 224 3.88 -39.86 -8.13
C VAL A 224 3.65 -41.36 -8.16
N GLU A 225 2.39 -41.78 -8.29
CA GLU A 225 1.98 -43.18 -8.42
C GLU A 225 1.53 -43.46 -9.85
N LEU A 226 2.06 -44.51 -10.46
CA LEU A 226 1.81 -44.88 -11.85
C LEU A 226 0.75 -45.98 -11.95
N GLN A 227 -0.12 -45.86 -12.95
CA GLN A 227 -1.01 -46.93 -13.40
C GLN A 227 -0.43 -47.54 -14.66
N LEU A 228 -0.10 -48.84 -14.62
CA LEU A 228 0.64 -49.52 -15.67
C LEU A 228 -0.25 -50.54 -16.41
N ALA A 229 -0.09 -50.64 -17.73
CA ALA A 229 -0.57 -51.71 -18.58
C ALA A 229 0.47 -52.84 -18.70
N ALA A 230 0.19 -53.80 -19.58
CA ALA A 230 1.15 -54.83 -19.94
C ALA A 230 2.47 -54.22 -20.43
N PRO A 231 3.62 -54.86 -20.13
CA PRO A 231 4.92 -54.42 -20.61
C PRO A 231 4.93 -54.17 -22.12
N THR A 232 5.41 -53.01 -22.54
CA THR A 232 5.52 -52.61 -23.95
C THR A 232 6.63 -51.58 -24.08
N ALA A 233 7.38 -51.64 -25.19
CA ALA A 233 8.40 -50.65 -25.48
C ALA A 233 7.76 -49.31 -25.86
N GLY A 234 8.29 -48.20 -25.36
CA GLY A 234 7.78 -46.88 -25.68
C GLY A 234 8.54 -45.76 -25.00
N ILE A 235 8.31 -44.54 -25.47
CA ILE A 235 8.76 -43.31 -24.82
C ILE A 235 7.50 -42.53 -24.45
N GLN A 236 7.35 -42.23 -23.17
CA GLN A 236 6.20 -41.52 -22.63
C GLN A 236 6.65 -40.30 -21.84
N THR A 237 5.79 -39.28 -21.82
CA THR A 237 6.03 -38.05 -21.08
C THR A 237 4.87 -37.83 -20.12
N LEU A 238 5.18 -37.64 -18.84
CA LEU A 238 4.22 -37.22 -17.84
C LEU A 238 4.29 -35.70 -17.73
N THR A 239 3.24 -35.01 -18.14
CA THR A 239 3.14 -33.55 -17.94
C THR A 239 2.36 -33.29 -16.66
N ILE A 240 3.01 -32.62 -15.71
CA ILE A 240 2.49 -32.30 -14.39
C ILE A 240 2.10 -30.82 -14.37
N GLY A 241 0.81 -30.55 -14.13
CA GLY A 241 0.31 -29.19 -13.97
C GLY A 241 0.82 -28.50 -12.69
N PRO A 242 0.56 -27.21 -12.52
CA PRO A 242 0.92 -26.50 -11.31
C PRO A 242 0.08 -26.91 -10.10
N THR A 243 0.72 -26.96 -8.94
CA THR A 243 0.02 -27.09 -7.65
C THR A 243 -0.53 -25.73 -7.22
N ILE A 244 -1.81 -25.69 -6.89
CA ILE A 244 -2.53 -24.48 -6.47
C ILE A 244 -2.94 -24.64 -5.01
N ALA A 245 -2.64 -23.65 -4.18
CA ALA A 245 -3.15 -23.59 -2.82
C ALA A 245 -4.37 -22.69 -2.71
N GLN A 246 -5.34 -23.13 -1.91
CA GLN A 246 -6.36 -22.24 -1.37
C GLN A 246 -5.79 -21.51 -0.15
N VAL A 247 -5.96 -20.19 -0.13
CA VAL A 247 -5.44 -19.30 0.89
C VAL A 247 -6.60 -18.53 1.50
N ASN A 248 -6.77 -18.64 2.81
CA ASN A 248 -7.63 -17.73 3.56
C ASN A 248 -6.85 -16.43 3.83
N ASN A 249 -7.35 -15.33 3.29
CA ASN A 249 -6.80 -14.00 3.46
C ASN A 249 -7.65 -13.22 4.46
N ALA A 250 -7.10 -12.97 5.65
CA ALA A 250 -7.69 -12.06 6.63
C ALA A 250 -6.98 -10.71 6.56
N PHE A 251 -7.68 -9.67 6.10
CA PHE A 251 -7.18 -8.30 6.03
C PHE A 251 -7.72 -7.46 7.18
N THR A 252 -6.82 -6.93 8.01
CA THR A 252 -7.15 -5.96 9.07
C THR A 252 -6.75 -4.56 8.62
N SER A 253 -7.75 -3.68 8.50
CA SER A 253 -7.61 -2.27 8.10
C SER A 253 -6.97 -1.43 9.21
N MET A 254 -6.04 -0.54 8.87
CA MET A 254 -5.46 0.41 9.83
C MET A 254 -6.42 1.56 10.18
N SER A 255 -7.31 1.95 9.26
CA SER A 255 -8.26 3.05 9.49
C SER A 255 -9.39 2.63 10.43
N THR A 256 -9.95 1.43 10.24
CA THR A 256 -11.15 0.98 10.95
C THR A 256 -10.87 -0.08 12.02
N ASN A 257 -9.69 -0.68 12.04
CA ASN A 257 -9.35 -1.88 12.82
C ASN A 257 -10.28 -3.08 12.57
N GLN A 258 -11.07 -3.05 11.50
CA GLN A 258 -11.95 -4.16 11.13
C GLN A 258 -11.17 -5.19 10.31
N THR A 259 -11.51 -6.47 10.54
CA THR A 259 -10.95 -7.59 9.77
C THR A 259 -11.98 -8.11 8.79
N THR A 260 -11.62 -8.14 7.51
CA THR A 260 -12.38 -8.79 6.45
C THR A 260 -11.68 -10.08 6.03
N VAL A 261 -12.47 -11.08 5.63
CA VAL A 261 -11.94 -12.39 5.25
C VAL A 261 -12.37 -12.71 3.83
N SER A 262 -11.43 -13.17 3.02
CA SER A 262 -11.65 -13.60 1.64
C SER A 262 -10.90 -14.89 1.35
N THR A 263 -11.40 -15.65 0.38
CA THR A 263 -10.68 -16.80 -0.18
C THR A 263 -9.89 -16.34 -1.39
N ALA A 264 -8.65 -16.81 -1.49
CA ALA A 264 -7.73 -16.51 -2.56
C ALA A 264 -6.95 -17.77 -2.95
N THR A 265 -6.16 -17.66 -4.01
CA THR A 265 -5.30 -18.74 -4.46
C THR A 265 -3.88 -18.25 -4.71
N VAL A 266 -2.91 -19.13 -4.50
CA VAL A 266 -1.52 -18.93 -4.92
C VAL A 266 -1.03 -20.22 -5.56
N ARG A 267 0.04 -20.14 -6.34
CA ARG A 267 0.66 -21.29 -6.99
C ARG A 267 1.98 -21.63 -6.31
N ALA A 268 2.22 -22.90 -6.02
CA ALA A 268 3.51 -23.34 -5.49
C ALA A 268 4.61 -23.06 -6.52
N ASN A 269 5.83 -22.75 -6.06
CA ASN A 269 7.01 -22.55 -6.92
C ASN A 269 6.80 -21.52 -8.05
N SER A 270 6.09 -20.44 -7.77
CA SER A 270 5.74 -19.43 -8.77
C SER A 270 5.55 -18.05 -8.12
N ALA A 271 5.68 -17.01 -8.94
CA ALA A 271 5.26 -15.64 -8.63
C ALA A 271 4.08 -15.17 -9.50
N THR A 272 3.60 -16.03 -10.41
CA THR A 272 2.49 -15.71 -11.32
C THR A 272 1.20 -15.56 -10.52
N SER A 273 0.53 -14.43 -10.73
CA SER A 273 -0.79 -14.17 -10.12
C SER A 273 -1.82 -15.18 -10.62
N THR A 274 -2.71 -15.62 -9.73
CA THR A 274 -3.87 -16.43 -10.09
C THR A 274 -5.06 -15.53 -10.43
N ASP A 275 -6.18 -16.12 -10.84
CA ASP A 275 -7.41 -15.35 -11.12
C ASP A 275 -8.00 -14.70 -9.85
N THR A 276 -7.66 -15.23 -8.68
CA THR A 276 -8.12 -14.73 -7.37
C THR A 276 -6.93 -14.55 -6.43
N PRO A 277 -6.04 -13.58 -6.69
CA PRO A 277 -4.85 -13.39 -5.85
C PRO A 277 -5.25 -12.89 -4.45
N PRO A 278 -4.45 -13.16 -3.40
CA PRO A 278 -4.77 -12.69 -2.05
C PRO A 278 -4.81 -11.17 -1.94
N ILE A 279 -3.97 -10.48 -2.72
CA ILE A 279 -3.88 -9.03 -2.75
C ILE A 279 -3.81 -8.62 -4.22
N ALA A 280 -4.84 -7.93 -4.72
CA ALA A 280 -4.88 -7.48 -6.11
C ALA A 280 -3.71 -6.54 -6.41
N GLY A 281 -3.05 -6.71 -7.57
CA GLY A 281 -1.86 -5.95 -7.98
C GLY A 281 -0.53 -6.39 -7.34
N VAL A 282 -0.55 -7.34 -6.40
CA VAL A 282 0.65 -7.87 -5.74
C VAL A 282 0.94 -9.30 -6.21
N ALA A 283 2.16 -9.52 -6.68
CA ALA A 283 2.71 -10.84 -6.94
C ALA A 283 3.23 -11.46 -5.63
N ILE A 284 2.65 -12.60 -5.26
CA ILE A 284 3.09 -13.42 -4.12
C ILE A 284 3.98 -14.52 -4.66
N THR A 285 5.27 -14.51 -4.28
CA THR A 285 6.21 -15.56 -4.67
C THR A 285 6.19 -16.68 -3.66
N CYS A 286 6.09 -17.91 -4.17
CA CYS A 286 5.98 -19.11 -3.37
C CYS A 286 7.06 -20.13 -3.76
N GLY A 287 7.51 -20.92 -2.80
CA GLY A 287 8.15 -22.22 -3.00
C GLY A 287 7.15 -23.36 -2.82
N ASP A 288 7.61 -24.51 -2.31
CA ASP A 288 6.72 -25.58 -1.85
C ASP A 288 5.86 -25.06 -0.68
N LEU A 289 4.55 -25.24 -0.82
CA LEU A 289 3.56 -24.71 0.11
C LEU A 289 3.26 -25.71 1.22
N VAL A 290 2.94 -25.19 2.40
CA VAL A 290 2.69 -26.01 3.58
C VAL A 290 1.38 -25.60 4.25
N THR A 291 0.40 -26.50 4.21
CA THR A 291 -0.92 -26.32 4.83
C THR A 291 -0.84 -26.02 6.32
N GLY A 292 -1.73 -25.16 6.80
CA GLY A 292 -1.87 -24.76 8.20
C GLY A 292 -0.94 -23.63 8.64
N HIS A 293 0.03 -23.24 7.82
CA HIS A 293 0.92 -22.12 8.11
C HIS A 293 0.36 -20.79 7.57
N SER A 294 0.70 -19.70 8.25
CA SER A 294 0.29 -18.34 7.89
C SER A 294 1.47 -17.41 7.69
N ALA A 295 1.51 -16.71 6.55
CA ALA A 295 2.41 -15.60 6.31
C ALA A 295 1.74 -14.25 6.61
N ILE A 296 2.52 -13.23 6.93
CA ILE A 296 2.03 -11.86 7.16
C ILE A 296 2.59 -10.91 6.10
N VAL A 297 1.70 -10.29 5.34
CA VAL A 297 2.00 -9.23 4.38
C VAL A 297 1.37 -7.94 4.87
N GLU A 298 2.14 -6.87 4.97
CA GLU A 298 1.67 -5.55 5.38
C GLU A 298 1.58 -4.63 4.16
N LEU A 299 0.46 -3.93 4.03
CA LEU A 299 0.31 -2.81 3.11
C LEU A 299 0.63 -1.54 3.90
N ARG A 300 1.79 -0.96 3.61
CA ARG A 300 2.31 0.22 4.31
C ARG A 300 2.32 1.41 3.37
N ARG A 301 2.11 2.61 3.91
CA ARG A 301 2.43 3.83 3.18
C ARG A 301 3.91 3.89 2.85
N ASP A 302 4.20 4.20 1.59
CA ASP A 302 5.56 4.51 1.22
C ASP A 302 5.94 5.88 1.79
N VAL A 303 7.20 6.01 2.18
CA VAL A 303 7.79 7.29 2.58
C VAL A 303 7.96 8.19 1.36
N THR A 304 8.09 7.58 0.19
CA THR A 304 8.18 8.30 -1.08
C THR A 304 6.77 8.52 -1.64
N ALA A 305 6.49 9.75 -2.06
CA ALA A 305 5.25 10.09 -2.76
C ALA A 305 5.57 10.76 -4.10
N THR A 306 4.62 10.71 -5.02
CA THR A 306 4.77 11.35 -6.33
C THR A 306 4.31 12.82 -6.24
N LEU A 307 5.23 13.78 -6.43
CA LEU A 307 4.88 15.21 -6.48
C LEU A 307 4.02 15.52 -7.72
N LEU A 308 2.85 16.13 -7.50
CA LEU A 308 1.93 16.60 -8.54
C LEU A 308 2.05 18.11 -8.79
N GLY A 309 2.88 18.81 -8.02
CA GLY A 309 3.06 20.26 -8.07
C GLY A 309 2.31 20.99 -6.97
N PRO A 310 2.24 22.34 -7.01
CA PRO A 310 1.52 23.12 -6.01
C PRO A 310 -0.01 22.95 -6.15
N PRO A 311 -0.79 23.38 -5.14
CA PRO A 311 -2.23 23.61 -5.28
C PRO A 311 -2.54 24.62 -6.40
N TYR A 312 -3.80 24.67 -6.85
CA TYR A 312 -4.26 25.61 -7.87
C TYR A 312 -4.07 27.09 -7.44
N ASP A 313 -4.32 27.39 -6.17
CA ASP A 313 -4.08 28.71 -5.57
C ASP A 313 -3.75 28.53 -4.09
N TYR A 314 -2.96 29.43 -3.49
CA TYR A 314 -2.65 29.39 -2.07
C TYR A 314 -2.17 30.72 -1.51
N GLN A 315 -2.24 30.85 -0.19
CA GLN A 315 -1.65 31.94 0.58
C GLN A 315 -0.67 31.39 1.60
N LEU A 316 0.54 31.96 1.63
CA LEU A 316 1.47 31.69 2.70
C LEU A 316 0.94 32.27 4.03
N PRO A 317 1.12 31.58 5.16
CA PRO A 317 0.58 32.00 6.44
C PRO A 317 1.23 33.28 7.00
N LEU A 318 2.46 33.61 6.57
CA LEU A 318 3.19 34.86 6.91
C LEU A 318 3.20 35.18 8.42
N GLY A 319 3.40 34.15 9.26
CA GLY A 319 3.40 34.27 10.72
C GLY A 319 2.01 34.29 11.37
N GLY A 320 0.94 34.11 10.60
CA GLY A 320 -0.41 33.87 11.11
C GLY A 320 -0.65 32.41 11.51
N ASN A 321 -1.86 32.13 11.98
CA ASN A 321 -2.31 30.81 12.44
C ASN A 321 -3.26 30.12 11.47
N THR A 322 -3.26 30.50 10.19
CA THR A 322 -4.24 30.00 9.20
C THR A 322 -3.55 29.49 7.94
N LEU A 323 -3.88 28.27 7.52
CA LEU A 323 -3.55 27.75 6.19
C LEU A 323 -4.72 27.99 5.25
N ARG A 324 -4.41 28.41 4.01
CA ARG A 324 -5.39 28.70 2.95
C ARG A 324 -4.86 28.26 1.60
N PHE A 325 -5.59 27.36 0.95
CA PHE A 325 -5.27 26.91 -0.39
C PHE A 325 -6.53 26.40 -1.11
N THR A 326 -6.43 26.31 -2.43
CA THR A 326 -7.46 25.82 -3.32
C THR A 326 -6.88 24.68 -4.15
N LEU A 327 -7.55 23.53 -4.17
CA LEU A 327 -7.20 22.39 -5.02
C LEU A 327 -8.09 22.33 -6.24
N ASP A 328 -7.49 22.02 -7.39
CA ASP A 328 -8.22 21.50 -8.53
C ASP A 328 -8.64 20.05 -8.24
N VAL A 329 -9.93 19.76 -8.28
CA VAL A 329 -10.44 18.40 -8.07
C VAL A 329 -9.87 17.44 -9.11
N ALA A 330 -9.62 17.89 -10.34
CA ALA A 330 -9.06 17.06 -11.40
C ALA A 330 -7.58 16.68 -11.16
N GLN A 331 -6.86 17.40 -10.30
CA GLN A 331 -5.51 17.02 -9.85
C GLN A 331 -5.54 15.78 -8.93
N ILE A 332 -6.69 15.53 -8.29
CA ILE A 332 -6.91 14.41 -7.37
C ILE A 332 -7.61 13.25 -8.10
N THR A 333 -8.70 13.55 -8.78
CA THR A 333 -9.54 12.52 -9.41
C THR A 333 -10.46 13.07 -10.49
N THR A 334 -10.74 12.23 -11.48
CA THR A 334 -11.74 12.50 -12.53
C THR A 334 -12.83 11.45 -12.59
N THR A 335 -12.73 10.39 -11.79
CA THR A 335 -13.52 9.16 -11.95
C THR A 335 -14.38 8.80 -10.75
N VAL A 336 -14.21 9.47 -9.61
CA VAL A 336 -15.00 9.21 -8.39
C VAL A 336 -15.92 10.37 -8.07
N ASP A 337 -16.99 10.07 -7.33
CA ASP A 337 -18.03 11.03 -6.97
C ASP A 337 -17.97 11.49 -5.50
N ASN A 338 -17.03 10.97 -4.71
CA ASN A 338 -16.85 11.34 -3.32
C ASN A 338 -15.36 11.43 -2.95
N LEU A 339 -15.09 12.09 -1.82
CA LEU A 339 -13.79 12.12 -1.16
C LEU A 339 -13.99 11.95 0.35
N SER A 340 -13.05 11.29 1.00
CA SER A 340 -12.88 11.33 2.46
C SER A 340 -11.67 12.19 2.79
N ILE A 341 -11.80 13.13 3.72
CA ILE A 341 -10.76 14.12 4.01
C ILE A 341 -10.46 14.17 5.50
N ASN A 342 -9.17 14.11 5.85
CA ASN A 342 -8.67 14.41 7.19
C ASN A 342 -7.60 15.50 7.10
N ILE A 343 -7.57 16.37 8.10
CA ILE A 343 -6.50 17.35 8.29
C ILE A 343 -5.62 16.77 9.38
N ILE A 344 -4.36 16.45 9.08
CA ILE A 344 -3.45 15.80 10.02
C ILE A 344 -2.21 16.68 10.18
N THR A 345 -1.81 16.98 11.40
CA THR A 345 -0.64 17.79 11.68
C THR A 345 0.29 17.08 12.66
N THR A 346 1.58 17.38 12.56
CA THR A 346 2.57 16.86 13.51
C THR A 346 3.77 17.78 13.59
N THR A 347 4.42 17.82 14.75
CA THR A 347 5.66 18.57 14.91
C THR A 347 6.86 17.89 14.25
N GLU A 348 6.78 16.57 14.02
CA GLU A 348 7.86 15.78 13.42
C GLU A 348 7.35 14.53 12.71
N LEU A 349 8.15 14.02 11.77
CA LEU A 349 7.94 12.70 11.17
C LEU A 349 8.77 11.67 11.95
N ILE A 350 8.09 10.72 12.59
CA ILE A 350 8.75 9.69 13.39
C ILE A 350 9.01 8.47 12.51
N PHE A 351 10.22 7.92 12.56
CA PHE A 351 10.56 6.65 11.88
C PHE A 351 11.24 5.63 12.81
N ASP A 352 11.47 6.01 14.07
CA ASP A 352 12.09 5.14 15.06
C ASP A 352 11.08 4.11 15.57
N PRO A 353 11.27 2.80 15.31
CA PRO A 353 10.34 1.77 15.76
C PRO A 353 10.28 1.61 17.28
N ASN A 354 11.22 2.20 18.04
CA ASN A 354 11.20 2.17 19.50
C ASN A 354 10.23 3.19 20.12
N VAL A 355 9.78 4.18 19.35
CA VAL A 355 8.69 5.07 19.75
C VAL A 355 7.38 4.31 19.53
N THR A 356 6.75 3.88 20.61
CA THR A 356 5.62 2.92 20.57
C THR A 356 4.39 3.39 21.33
N LEU A 357 4.50 4.48 22.10
CA LEU A 357 3.39 5.02 22.87
C LEU A 357 2.84 6.29 22.21
N PRO A 358 1.50 6.48 22.16
CA PRO A 358 0.90 7.69 21.61
C PRO A 358 1.42 8.99 22.22
N GLY A 359 1.60 9.02 23.54
CA GLY A 359 2.10 10.21 24.26
C GLY A 359 3.58 10.54 24.02
N GLN A 360 4.27 9.81 23.14
CA GLN A 360 5.61 10.17 22.66
C GLN A 360 5.56 10.94 21.33
N ASN A 361 4.40 11.04 20.70
CA ASN A 361 4.15 11.83 19.49
C ASN A 361 3.39 13.13 19.86
N VAL A 362 3.50 14.15 19.01
CA VAL A 362 2.68 15.36 19.07
C VAL A 362 2.05 15.52 17.69
N TYR A 363 0.78 15.14 17.62
CA TYR A 363 0.00 15.23 16.40
C TYR A 363 -1.40 15.71 16.72
N ASP A 364 -2.07 16.18 15.68
CA ASP A 364 -3.49 16.44 15.72
C ASP A 364 -4.15 15.91 14.45
N GLY A 365 -5.46 15.69 14.51
CA GLY A 365 -6.27 15.31 13.39
C GLY A 365 -7.72 15.77 13.58
N LEU A 366 -8.59 15.50 12.62
CA LEU A 366 -10.01 15.76 12.86
C LEU A 366 -10.60 14.86 13.95
N GLY A 367 -11.32 15.47 14.89
CA GLY A 367 -11.91 14.90 16.09
C GLY A 367 -10.91 14.65 17.21
N LEU A 368 -11.43 14.34 18.40
CA LEU A 368 -10.66 14.32 19.67
C LEU A 368 -9.40 13.42 19.67
N LEU A 369 -9.35 12.42 18.78
CA LEU A 369 -8.22 11.49 18.65
C LEU A 369 -7.60 11.53 17.24
N GLY A 370 -7.99 12.49 16.43
CA GLY A 370 -7.63 12.63 15.02
C GLY A 370 -8.21 11.57 14.08
N ASN A 371 -9.12 10.72 14.55
CA ASN A 371 -9.64 9.56 13.80
C ASN A 371 -10.96 9.82 13.06
N ARG A 372 -11.37 11.09 12.90
CA ARG A 372 -12.50 11.49 12.07
C ARG A 372 -12.04 11.92 10.69
N TYR A 373 -12.96 11.84 9.74
CA TYR A 373 -12.77 12.38 8.40
C TYR A 373 -14.11 12.82 7.84
N ILE A 374 -14.05 13.79 6.94
CA ILE A 374 -15.21 14.41 6.30
C ILE A 374 -15.48 13.68 5.00
N ASN A 375 -16.73 13.23 4.82
CA ASN A 375 -17.19 12.68 3.56
C ASN A 375 -17.86 13.77 2.72
N LEU A 376 -17.27 14.05 1.56
CA LEU A 376 -17.73 15.06 0.63
C LEU A 376 -18.15 14.42 -0.68
N ARG A 377 -19.36 14.72 -1.15
CA ARG A 377 -19.82 14.34 -2.48
C ARG A 377 -19.48 15.42 -3.50
N LEU A 378 -18.82 15.05 -4.59
CA LEU A 378 -18.28 15.97 -5.59
C LEU A 378 -19.33 16.57 -6.53
N ASN A 379 -20.61 16.19 -6.36
CA ASN A 379 -21.77 16.78 -7.02
C ASN A 379 -22.62 17.67 -6.09
N GLU A 380 -22.29 17.76 -4.80
CA GLU A 380 -22.99 18.56 -3.80
C GLU A 380 -22.17 19.81 -3.44
N PHE A 381 -22.29 20.88 -4.24
CA PHE A 381 -21.57 22.14 -4.00
C PHE A 381 -22.03 22.79 -2.70
N ARG A 382 -21.18 22.73 -1.69
CA ARG A 382 -21.48 23.19 -0.34
C ARG A 382 -20.20 23.61 0.38
N THR A 383 -20.40 24.40 1.43
CA THR A 383 -19.38 24.64 2.44
C THR A 383 -19.69 23.77 3.64
N ILE A 384 -18.67 23.09 4.15
CA ILE A 384 -18.70 22.31 5.37
C ILE A 384 -17.78 22.99 6.39
N ARG A 385 -18.25 23.15 7.62
CA ARG A 385 -17.54 23.82 8.70
C ARG A 385 -17.45 22.96 9.95
N ASN A 386 -16.44 23.27 10.76
CA ASN A 386 -16.32 22.77 12.13
C ASN A 386 -17.62 22.94 12.95
N THR A 387 -18.39 24.01 12.72
CA THR A 387 -19.64 24.29 13.45
C THR A 387 -20.88 23.60 12.91
N ASP A 388 -20.78 22.80 11.84
CA ASP A 388 -21.95 22.16 11.22
C ASP A 388 -22.39 20.87 11.95
N GLY A 389 -21.66 20.44 12.98
CA GLY A 389 -22.03 19.32 13.85
C GLY A 389 -21.94 17.95 13.19
N ILE A 390 -21.01 17.78 12.23
CA ILE A 390 -20.77 16.49 11.55
C ILE A 390 -20.15 15.46 12.52
N PHE A 391 -19.28 15.93 13.41
CA PHE A 391 -18.76 15.21 14.57
C PHE A 391 -18.44 16.24 15.67
N GLU A 392 -17.72 15.83 16.72
CA GLU A 392 -17.22 16.74 17.75
C GLU A 392 -16.55 17.98 17.14
N ARG A 393 -16.82 19.15 17.73
CA ARG A 393 -16.23 20.39 17.27
C ARG A 393 -14.75 20.40 17.66
N GLU A 394 -13.88 20.76 16.73
CA GLU A 394 -12.47 21.02 17.03
C GLU A 394 -12.37 22.21 17.99
N GLU A 395 -11.65 22.01 19.07
CA GLU A 395 -11.31 23.00 20.08
C GLU A 395 -9.83 22.83 20.44
N SER A 396 -9.24 23.82 21.11
CA SER A 396 -7.82 23.71 21.47
C SER A 396 -7.58 22.68 22.57
N GLY A 397 -6.43 22.00 22.51
CA GLY A 397 -5.89 21.23 23.62
C GLY A 397 -6.25 19.75 23.58
N ASP A 398 -6.21 19.17 22.38
CA ASP A 398 -6.49 17.76 22.17
C ASP A 398 -5.53 16.83 22.95
N PRO A 399 -6.03 15.66 23.40
CA PRO A 399 -5.25 14.70 24.18
C PRO A 399 -4.10 14.07 23.37
N THR A 400 -4.07 14.27 22.05
CA THR A 400 -2.98 13.84 21.16
C THR A 400 -1.74 14.74 21.26
N LEU A 401 -1.85 15.91 21.92
CA LEU A 401 -0.78 16.90 22.10
C LEU A 401 0.08 16.64 23.36
N GLU A 402 0.38 15.37 23.67
CA GLU A 402 1.08 14.99 24.90
C GLU A 402 2.61 15.02 24.80
N GLY A 403 3.19 14.69 23.63
CA GLY A 403 4.62 14.46 23.43
C GLY A 403 5.58 15.62 23.75
N PRO A 404 6.89 15.44 23.48
CA PRO A 404 7.97 16.24 24.08
C PRO A 404 8.08 17.69 23.59
N ALA A 405 7.22 18.12 22.66
CA ALA A 405 7.24 19.45 22.08
C ALA A 405 6.90 20.56 23.11
N THR A 406 7.37 21.78 22.84
CA THR A 406 7.00 22.95 23.65
C THR A 406 5.52 23.30 23.47
N LYS A 407 4.95 24.10 24.38
CA LYS A 407 3.55 24.58 24.24
C LYS A 407 3.34 25.31 22.92
N GLU A 408 4.30 26.12 22.49
CA GLU A 408 4.21 26.87 21.23
C GLU A 408 4.16 25.94 20.01
N GLN A 409 4.94 24.85 20.03
CA GLN A 409 4.94 23.85 18.97
C GLN A 409 3.66 23.00 18.98
N LYS A 410 3.10 22.70 20.16
CA LYS A 410 1.81 22.02 20.28
C LYS A 410 0.69 22.90 19.72
N ASP A 411 0.69 24.18 20.09
CA ASP A 411 -0.31 25.14 19.62
C ASP A 411 -0.22 25.38 18.12
N SER A 412 0.97 25.28 17.52
CA SER A 412 1.12 25.45 16.08
C SER A 412 0.52 24.31 15.25
N VAL A 413 0.24 23.16 15.85
CA VAL A 413 -0.35 21.99 15.18
C VAL A 413 -1.77 21.66 15.65
N ASP A 414 -2.20 22.21 16.79
CA ASP A 414 -3.54 22.12 17.39
C ASP A 414 -4.61 22.82 16.54
N ILE A 415 -5.48 22.06 15.89
CA ILE A 415 -6.57 22.50 15.01
C ILE A 415 -7.72 23.01 15.87
N VAL A 416 -8.15 24.25 15.65
CA VAL A 416 -9.25 24.87 16.43
C VAL A 416 -10.45 25.25 15.57
N ASP A 417 -10.28 25.29 14.25
CA ASP A 417 -11.35 25.59 13.31
C ASP A 417 -10.98 25.18 11.89
N TRP A 418 -11.99 24.84 11.09
CA TRP A 418 -11.80 24.50 9.68
C TRP A 418 -13.07 24.77 8.86
N GLU A 419 -12.85 25.06 7.58
CA GLU A 419 -13.87 25.22 6.56
C GLU A 419 -13.37 24.61 5.24
N ILE A 420 -14.20 23.77 4.62
CA ILE A 420 -13.96 23.18 3.31
C ILE A 420 -15.12 23.55 2.39
N THR A 421 -14.82 24.21 1.26
CA THR A 421 -15.83 24.60 0.28
C THR A 421 -15.61 23.89 -1.04
N LEU A 422 -16.58 23.10 -1.46
CA LEU A 422 -16.67 22.59 -2.83
C LEU A 422 -17.48 23.57 -3.67
N ARG A 423 -16.88 24.14 -4.71
CA ARG A 423 -17.56 25.05 -5.64
C ARG A 423 -17.18 24.80 -7.09
N ARG A 424 -18.06 25.26 -7.98
CA ARG A 424 -17.75 25.35 -9.41
C ARG A 424 -16.95 26.60 -9.70
N LEU A 425 -16.00 26.48 -10.62
CA LEU A 425 -15.36 27.63 -11.26
C LEU A 425 -15.90 27.84 -12.69
N ARG A 426 -16.53 26.82 -13.27
CA ARG A 426 -17.22 26.86 -14.58
C ARG A 426 -18.66 26.40 -14.50
#